data_AF-A0A550J8G7-F1
#
_entry.id   AF-A0A550J8G7-F1
#
_cell.length_a   1.000
_cell.length_b   1.000
_cell.length_c   1.000
_cell.angle_alpha   90.00
_cell.angle_beta   90.00
_cell.angle_gamma   90.00
#
_symmetry.space_group_name_H-M   'P 1'
#
loop_
_entity.id
_entity.type
_entity.pdbx_description
1 polymer ?
#
loop_
_entity_poly.entity_id
_entity_poly.type
_entity_poly.pdbx_seq_one_letter_code
_entity_poly.pdbx_strand_id
1 'polypeptide(L)'
;MKAFVMRMLGSLWVVPVLFFLGLNLLSTAFIAQAQDNRQSKLQGSHGDPSVLPKTCRSCHRGMTMKITGEEQVCLQCHGSAQDRQNMVSRGYLKATATGDVQDIGEALRKPYRHPVLTVRGVHQGGETLPEEVSNAARHAECVDCHESHEVEKGKPFRGLKGRRIGNFVAEIEKEYELCYKCHSSSANLPTDATNKHAEFKITNPSFHPVEGEGRNHYVISLMEPYNEREEQPGDIAILTCSDCHGNDDPNGPKGPHGSIYEGLLVRNYEMEDQRPESPQAYALCYRCHDRSSILGNESFPYHALHIVGNPGNNELGTSCFTCHDAHGSTKYQYLIRFNEEFVSPNEDDKLEFRATGVATRHGECLLNCHGIEHNPRSY
;
A
#
# COMPACT_ATOMS: atom_id res chain seq x y z
N MET A 1 -9.96 46.76 63.29
CA MET A 1 -11.19 46.70 64.10
C MET A 1 -11.91 45.41 63.70
N LYS A 2 -11.83 44.38 64.56
CA LYS A 2 -12.89 43.97 65.50
C LYS A 2 -14.10 43.40 64.73
N ALA A 3 -14.29 42.08 64.61
CA ALA A 3 -14.59 41.06 65.64
C ALA A 3 -16.10 40.78 65.76
N PHE A 4 -16.40 39.48 65.96
CA PHE A 4 -17.48 38.93 66.82
C PHE A 4 -18.95 39.10 66.32
N VAL A 5 -19.93 38.20 66.49
CA VAL A 5 -19.98 36.85 67.10
C VAL A 5 -21.39 36.21 67.02
N MET A 6 -21.43 34.89 67.30
CA MET A 6 -22.52 34.02 67.82
C MET A 6 -23.89 33.92 67.13
N ARG A 7 -24.28 32.67 66.89
CA ARG A 7 -25.06 31.92 67.90
C ARG A 7 -24.84 30.41 67.85
N MET A 8 -24.44 29.89 69.01
CA MET A 8 -24.45 28.49 69.42
C MET A 8 -25.87 27.97 69.61
N LEU A 9 -26.05 26.67 69.40
CA LEU A 9 -26.76 25.68 70.22
C LEU A 9 -26.24 24.32 69.69
N GLY A 10 -25.66 23.36 70.40
CA GLY A 10 -25.53 23.09 71.83
C GLY A 10 -25.60 21.57 71.99
N SER A 11 -24.48 20.94 72.35
CA SER A 11 -24.35 19.78 73.27
C SER A 11 -25.04 18.44 72.84
N LEU A 12 -24.46 17.24 72.94
CA LEU A 12 -23.62 16.62 73.96
C LEU A 12 -22.94 15.36 73.38
N TRP A 13 -21.79 15.04 73.98
CA TRP A 13 -20.96 13.86 73.82
C TRP A 13 -21.65 12.55 74.24
N VAL A 14 -21.34 11.43 73.57
CA VAL A 14 -20.90 10.16 74.19
C VAL A 14 -20.14 9.33 73.14
N VAL A 15 -18.89 8.97 73.42
CA VAL A 15 -18.17 7.84 72.79
C VAL A 15 -18.41 6.60 73.65
N PRO A 16 -18.57 5.42 73.04
CA PRO A 16 -17.84 4.28 73.58
C PRO A 16 -17.13 3.48 72.48
N VAL A 17 -15.85 3.23 72.73
CA VAL A 17 -15.06 2.15 72.15
C VAL A 17 -15.57 0.84 72.74
N LEU A 18 -15.67 -0.21 71.90
CA LEU A 18 -15.21 -1.59 72.16
C LEU A 18 -16.01 -2.65 71.35
N PHE A 19 -15.28 -3.47 70.58
CA PHE A 19 -15.10 -4.93 70.75
C PHE A 19 -15.12 -5.69 69.40
N PHE A 20 -14.00 -6.35 69.13
CA PHE A 20 -13.80 -7.35 68.07
C PHE A 20 -14.52 -8.66 68.40
N LEU A 21 -15.22 -9.25 67.41
CA LEU A 21 -15.58 -10.67 67.21
C LEU A 21 -16.37 -10.69 65.87
N GLY A 22 -15.89 -11.20 64.74
CA GLY A 22 -15.40 -12.55 64.52
C GLY A 22 -16.55 -13.45 64.04
N LEU A 23 -16.92 -13.42 62.74
CA LEU A 23 -17.67 -14.51 62.11
C LEU A 23 -17.31 -14.65 60.62
N ASN A 24 -16.76 -15.82 60.31
CA ASN A 24 -16.41 -16.31 58.98
C ASN A 24 -17.66 -16.51 58.11
N LEU A 25 -17.66 -15.99 56.89
CA LEU A 25 -18.48 -16.49 55.79
C LEU A 25 -17.60 -16.66 54.56
N LEU A 26 -17.33 -17.93 54.24
CA LEU A 26 -16.66 -18.37 53.03
C LEU A 26 -17.36 -17.76 51.80
N SER A 27 -16.66 -16.87 51.11
CA SER A 27 -16.97 -16.54 49.73
C SER A 27 -15.98 -17.29 48.86
N THR A 28 -16.45 -18.40 48.29
CA THR A 28 -15.77 -19.11 47.20
C THR A 28 -15.63 -18.16 46.03
N ALA A 29 -14.50 -17.45 45.99
CA ALA A 29 -14.08 -16.72 44.82
C ALA A 29 -13.97 -17.72 43.68
N PHE A 30 -14.85 -17.56 42.69
CA PHE A 30 -14.78 -18.22 41.41
C PHE A 30 -13.35 -18.09 40.88
N ILE A 31 -12.61 -19.20 40.89
CA ILE A 31 -11.44 -19.35 40.05
C ILE A 31 -12.02 -19.35 38.63
N ALA A 32 -12.06 -18.18 38.01
CA ALA A 32 -12.14 -18.08 36.57
C ALA A 32 -10.93 -18.87 36.06
N GLN A 33 -11.16 -20.10 35.64
CA GLN A 33 -10.21 -20.87 34.87
C GLN A 33 -9.90 -19.99 33.66
N ALA A 34 -8.72 -19.37 33.67
CA ALA A 34 -8.07 -18.98 32.44
C ALA A 34 -7.94 -20.27 31.64
N GLN A 35 -8.90 -20.52 30.74
CA GLN A 35 -8.65 -21.38 29.61
C GLN A 35 -7.50 -20.71 28.88
N ASP A 36 -6.30 -21.21 29.14
CA ASP A 36 -5.15 -21.11 28.26
C ASP A 36 -5.65 -21.60 26.90
N ASN A 37 -6.16 -20.67 26.10
CA ASN A 37 -6.60 -20.91 24.75
C ASN A 37 -5.30 -21.12 23.97
N ARG A 38 -4.70 -22.31 24.13
CA ARG A 38 -3.59 -22.80 23.32
C ARG A 38 -4.12 -23.05 21.92
N GLN A 39 -4.59 -22.00 21.25
CA GLN A 39 -4.73 -22.04 19.82
C GLN A 39 -3.37 -22.42 19.28
N SER A 40 -3.35 -23.46 18.45
CA SER A 40 -2.17 -23.86 17.69
C SER A 40 -1.53 -22.62 17.08
N LYS A 41 -0.20 -22.50 17.11
CA LYS A 41 0.49 -21.39 16.43
C LYS A 41 0.15 -21.34 14.94
N LEU A 42 -0.18 -22.49 14.36
CA LEU A 42 -0.56 -22.67 12.96
C LEU A 42 -2.09 -22.73 12.84
N GLN A 43 -2.69 -21.69 12.25
CA GLN A 43 -4.15 -21.43 12.19
C GLN A 43 -4.66 -21.03 10.79
N GLY A 44 -3.79 -20.98 9.78
CA GLY A 44 -4.12 -20.60 8.41
C GLY A 44 -4.21 -21.76 7.42
N SER A 45 -4.18 -21.46 6.12
CA SER A 45 -4.22 -22.45 5.03
C SER A 45 -3.07 -23.46 5.09
N HIS A 46 -1.91 -23.09 5.65
CA HIS A 46 -0.80 -24.02 5.87
C HIS A 46 -1.01 -24.95 7.08
N GLY A 47 -1.98 -24.65 7.94
CA GLY A 47 -2.40 -25.51 9.04
C GLY A 47 -3.42 -26.56 8.68
N ASP A 48 -4.09 -26.41 7.54
CA ASP A 48 -5.17 -27.29 7.13
C ASP A 48 -4.63 -28.66 6.65
N PRO A 49 -4.94 -29.77 7.33
CA PRO A 49 -4.54 -31.11 6.91
C PRO A 49 -5.14 -31.54 5.56
N SER A 50 -6.21 -30.87 5.11
CA SER A 50 -6.81 -31.05 3.78
C SER A 50 -5.94 -30.47 2.66
N VAL A 51 -5.03 -29.55 2.99
CA VAL A 51 -4.05 -28.95 2.06
C VAL A 51 -2.67 -29.55 2.31
N LEU A 52 -2.18 -29.47 3.55
CA LEU A 52 -0.88 -29.95 4.00
C LEU A 52 -1.05 -31.06 5.05
N PRO A 53 -1.10 -32.36 4.65
CA PRO A 53 -1.39 -33.48 5.57
C PRO A 53 -0.41 -33.62 6.73
N LYS A 54 0.80 -33.08 6.55
CA LYS A 54 1.90 -33.14 7.53
C LYS A 54 2.12 -31.80 8.25
N THR A 55 1.25 -30.82 8.02
CA THR A 55 1.19 -29.51 8.72
C THR A 55 2.58 -28.90 8.95
N CYS A 56 3.03 -28.79 10.20
CA CYS A 56 4.33 -28.22 10.57
C CYS A 56 5.50 -28.91 9.86
N ARG A 57 5.41 -30.24 9.69
CA ARG A 57 6.43 -31.04 8.99
C ARG A 57 6.39 -30.84 7.48
N SER A 58 5.42 -30.14 6.90
CA SER A 58 5.49 -29.73 5.48
C SER A 58 6.47 -28.58 5.26
N CYS A 59 6.75 -27.74 6.27
CA CYS A 59 7.71 -26.64 6.15
C CYS A 59 9.00 -26.90 6.95
N HIS A 60 8.89 -27.40 8.19
CA HIS A 60 10.02 -27.62 9.10
C HIS A 60 10.72 -28.97 8.89
N ARG A 61 11.07 -29.30 7.63
CA ARG A 61 11.72 -30.58 7.28
C ARG A 61 13.22 -30.49 7.48
N GLY A 62 13.70 -30.93 8.65
CA GLY A 62 15.15 -31.01 8.93
C GLY A 62 15.77 -29.69 9.42
N MET A 63 14.99 -28.78 9.99
CA MET A 63 15.44 -27.49 10.57
C MET A 63 16.18 -26.54 9.61
N THR A 64 16.11 -26.76 8.30
CA THR A 64 16.86 -26.01 7.27
C THR A 64 16.37 -24.60 7.00
N MET A 65 15.14 -24.24 7.39
CA MET A 65 14.55 -22.90 7.13
C MET A 65 15.47 -21.75 7.54
N LYS A 66 16.06 -21.84 8.73
CA LYS A 66 16.98 -20.82 9.26
C LYS A 66 18.33 -20.77 8.53
N ILE A 67 18.69 -21.83 7.80
CA ILE A 67 20.00 -22.03 7.18
C ILE A 67 19.95 -21.73 5.67
N THR A 68 18.86 -22.09 4.98
CA THR A 68 18.73 -22.00 3.52
C THR A 68 17.88 -20.81 3.04
N GLY A 69 17.28 -20.05 3.97
CA GLY A 69 16.19 -19.12 3.68
C GLY A 69 14.86 -19.86 3.54
N GLU A 70 13.75 -19.18 3.85
CA GLU A 70 12.42 -19.75 3.71
C GLU A 70 11.95 -19.90 2.27
N GLU A 71 12.51 -19.10 1.34
CA GLU A 71 11.96 -18.97 -0.01
C GLU A 71 12.06 -20.30 -0.76
N GLN A 72 13.15 -21.04 -0.54
CA GLN A 72 13.31 -22.38 -1.08
C GLN A 72 12.24 -23.37 -0.62
N VAL A 73 11.69 -23.18 0.58
CA VAL A 73 10.63 -24.04 1.11
C VAL A 73 9.26 -23.58 0.62
N CYS A 74 9.01 -22.28 0.55
CA CYS A 74 7.80 -21.73 -0.05
C CYS A 74 7.65 -22.17 -1.51
N LEU A 75 8.71 -22.07 -2.31
CA LEU A 75 8.70 -22.42 -3.73
C LEU A 75 8.51 -23.92 -4.01
N GLN A 76 8.66 -24.80 -3.02
CA GLN A 76 8.31 -26.21 -3.23
C GLN A 76 6.81 -26.43 -3.45
N CYS A 77 5.96 -25.53 -2.94
CA CYS A 77 4.52 -25.56 -3.14
C CYS A 77 4.02 -24.43 -4.05
N HIS A 78 4.70 -23.27 -4.03
CA HIS A 78 4.33 -22.09 -4.81
C HIS A 78 5.13 -21.90 -6.10
N GLY A 79 6.14 -22.75 -6.36
CA GLY A 79 6.95 -22.73 -7.57
C GLY A 79 6.32 -23.55 -8.70
N SER A 80 7.13 -24.36 -9.39
CA SER A 80 6.68 -25.05 -10.60
C SER A 80 5.69 -26.18 -10.32
N ALA A 81 5.01 -26.65 -11.37
CA ALA A 81 4.16 -27.84 -11.28
C ALA A 81 4.96 -29.07 -10.83
N GLN A 82 6.23 -29.18 -11.24
CA GLN A 82 7.12 -30.27 -10.83
C GLN A 82 7.41 -30.21 -9.31
N ASP A 83 7.64 -29.02 -8.77
CA ASP A 83 7.85 -28.82 -7.34
C ASP A 83 6.63 -29.31 -6.54
N ARG A 84 5.43 -28.91 -6.97
CA ARG A 84 4.17 -29.37 -6.37
C ARG A 84 4.01 -30.88 -6.45
N GLN A 85 4.30 -31.50 -7.59
CA GLN A 85 4.25 -32.96 -7.74
C GLN A 85 5.24 -33.67 -6.81
N ASN A 86 6.44 -33.12 -6.61
CA ASN A 86 7.40 -33.65 -5.65
C ASN A 86 6.85 -33.59 -4.22
N MET A 87 6.16 -32.51 -3.86
CA MET A 87 5.49 -32.37 -2.56
C MET A 87 4.34 -33.36 -2.37
N VAL A 88 3.56 -33.59 -3.42
CA VAL A 88 2.47 -34.57 -3.44
C VAL A 88 2.99 -36.00 -3.28
N SER A 89 4.01 -36.40 -4.06
CA SER A 89 4.59 -37.75 -4.02
C SER A 89 5.14 -38.12 -2.65
N ARG A 90 5.63 -37.13 -1.89
CA ARG A 90 6.17 -37.29 -0.53
C ARG A 90 5.09 -37.14 0.56
N GLY A 91 3.84 -36.90 0.18
CA GLY A 91 2.70 -36.74 1.08
C GLY A 91 2.74 -35.47 1.94
N TYR A 92 3.41 -34.40 1.47
CA TYR A 92 3.45 -33.09 2.16
C TYR A 92 2.36 -32.13 1.66
N LEU A 93 1.87 -32.31 0.45
CA LEU A 93 0.82 -31.53 -0.20
C LEU A 93 -0.25 -32.49 -0.74
N LYS A 94 -1.54 -32.17 -0.62
CA LYS A 94 -2.60 -32.95 -1.28
C LYS A 94 -2.64 -32.62 -2.77
N ALA A 95 -2.85 -33.63 -3.62
CA ALA A 95 -3.00 -33.44 -5.07
C ALA A 95 -4.18 -32.51 -5.42
N THR A 96 -5.25 -32.52 -4.63
CA THR A 96 -6.40 -31.62 -4.79
C THR A 96 -6.08 -30.16 -4.52
N ALA A 97 -4.97 -29.87 -3.82
CA ALA A 97 -4.57 -28.51 -3.48
C ALA A 97 -3.63 -27.86 -4.52
N THR A 98 -3.30 -28.54 -5.62
CA THR A 98 -2.35 -28.00 -6.62
C THR A 98 -3.01 -27.21 -7.74
N GLY A 99 -4.32 -27.33 -7.94
CA GLY A 99 -5.04 -26.76 -9.08
C GLY A 99 -5.12 -25.23 -9.07
N ASP A 100 -5.19 -24.63 -7.89
CA ASP A 100 -5.35 -23.18 -7.71
C ASP A 100 -4.00 -22.44 -7.56
N VAL A 101 -2.88 -23.16 -7.47
CA VAL A 101 -1.57 -22.57 -7.15
C VAL A 101 -0.75 -22.38 -8.41
N GLN A 102 -0.43 -21.12 -8.70
CA GLN A 102 0.40 -20.72 -9.83
C GLN A 102 1.88 -20.65 -9.45
N ASP A 103 2.77 -20.67 -10.44
CA ASP A 103 4.22 -20.59 -10.23
C ASP A 103 4.66 -19.15 -9.98
N ILE A 104 4.80 -18.78 -8.70
CA ILE A 104 5.30 -17.46 -8.29
C ILE A 104 6.79 -17.28 -8.65
N GLY A 105 7.53 -18.38 -8.82
CA GLY A 105 8.93 -18.36 -9.19
C GLY A 105 9.17 -17.76 -10.58
N GLU A 106 8.21 -17.89 -11.51
CA GLU A 106 8.28 -17.21 -12.81
C GLU A 106 8.17 -15.70 -12.67
N ALA A 107 7.22 -15.19 -11.88
CA ALA A 107 7.10 -13.75 -11.63
C ALA A 107 8.32 -13.19 -10.89
N LEU A 108 8.82 -13.91 -9.88
CA LEU A 108 10.04 -13.56 -9.17
C LEU A 108 11.31 -13.65 -10.04
N ARG A 109 11.22 -14.18 -11.27
CA ARG A 109 12.33 -14.19 -12.24
C ARG A 109 12.34 -12.97 -13.18
N LYS A 110 11.26 -12.20 -13.24
CA LYS A 110 11.11 -11.00 -14.08
C LYS A 110 12.11 -9.89 -13.71
N PRO A 111 12.44 -8.97 -14.63
CA PRO A 111 13.46 -7.94 -14.41
C PRO A 111 13.13 -7.01 -13.24
N TYR A 112 11.88 -6.56 -13.13
CA TYR A 112 11.42 -5.69 -12.04
C TYR A 112 10.65 -6.53 -11.04
N ARG A 113 11.21 -6.71 -9.84
CA ARG A 113 10.70 -7.65 -8.84
C ARG A 113 11.08 -7.22 -7.44
N HIS A 114 10.35 -7.70 -6.44
CA HIS A 114 10.86 -7.69 -5.08
C HIS A 114 12.04 -8.69 -4.96
N PRO A 115 13.08 -8.38 -4.18
CA PRO A 115 14.35 -9.11 -4.19
C PRO A 115 14.33 -10.46 -3.45
N VAL A 116 13.17 -11.12 -3.36
CA VAL A 116 12.91 -12.37 -2.62
C VAL A 116 13.90 -13.49 -2.98
N LEU A 117 14.32 -13.57 -4.25
CA LEU A 117 15.25 -14.64 -4.66
C LEU A 117 16.73 -14.27 -4.50
N THR A 118 17.05 -12.98 -4.36
CA THR A 118 18.41 -12.43 -4.44
C THR A 118 18.94 -11.94 -3.10
N VAL A 119 18.07 -11.58 -2.17
CA VAL A 119 18.40 -11.21 -0.79
C VAL A 119 17.70 -12.23 0.11
N ARG A 120 18.45 -12.90 0.98
CA ARG A 120 17.95 -13.97 1.84
C ARG A 120 18.59 -13.91 3.22
N GLY A 121 17.82 -14.31 4.24
CA GLY A 121 18.32 -14.45 5.60
C GLY A 121 18.71 -13.13 6.25
N VAL A 122 18.20 -12.03 5.72
CA VAL A 122 18.31 -10.68 6.31
C VAL A 122 17.15 -10.46 7.27
N HIS A 123 15.97 -10.99 6.96
CA HIS A 123 14.77 -10.86 7.79
C HIS A 123 15.01 -11.31 9.24
N GLN A 124 14.56 -10.49 10.18
CA GLN A 124 14.57 -10.81 11.60
C GLN A 124 13.15 -10.62 12.15
N GLY A 125 12.56 -11.66 12.75
CA GLY A 125 11.18 -11.59 13.26
C GLY A 125 10.90 -10.56 14.37
N GLY A 126 11.93 -9.85 14.85
CA GLY A 126 11.81 -8.74 15.80
C GLY A 126 12.33 -7.40 15.25
N GLU A 127 12.57 -7.30 13.94
CA GLU A 127 12.99 -6.04 13.33
C GLU A 127 11.90 -4.98 13.44
N THR A 128 12.34 -3.72 13.38
CA THR A 128 11.44 -2.58 13.40
C THR A 128 11.31 -2.04 11.99
N LEU A 129 10.08 -2.02 11.48
CA LEU A 129 9.73 -1.45 10.19
C LEU A 129 8.72 -0.29 10.38
N PRO A 130 8.86 0.82 9.62
CA PRO A 130 9.89 1.07 8.61
C PRO A 130 11.28 1.24 9.22
N GLU A 131 12.33 0.96 8.44
CA GLU A 131 13.70 1.00 8.96
C GLU A 131 14.03 2.38 9.52
N GLU A 132 14.54 2.43 10.75
CA GLU A 132 14.89 3.69 11.44
C GLU A 132 16.36 4.10 11.17
N VAL A 133 17.14 3.23 10.53
CA VAL A 133 18.56 3.47 10.21
C VAL A 133 18.79 3.40 8.69
N SER A 134 19.51 4.38 8.16
CA SER A 134 19.69 4.54 6.70
C SER A 134 20.63 3.52 6.05
N ASN A 135 21.34 2.72 6.84
CA ASN A 135 22.23 1.67 6.35
C ASN A 135 21.72 0.26 6.71
N ALA A 136 20.43 0.12 7.07
CA ALA A 136 19.80 -1.17 7.23
C ALA A 136 19.96 -2.00 5.94
N ALA A 137 20.10 -3.32 6.06
CA ALA A 137 20.11 -4.19 4.90
C ALA A 137 18.69 -4.26 4.32
N ARG A 138 18.44 -3.53 3.23
CA ARG A 138 17.13 -3.51 2.57
C ARG A 138 16.84 -4.89 1.97
N HIS A 139 15.69 -5.45 2.29
CA HIS A 139 15.28 -6.77 1.84
C HIS A 139 13.76 -6.84 1.68
N ALA A 140 13.31 -7.90 1.01
CA ALA A 140 11.92 -8.34 1.03
C ALA A 140 11.94 -9.84 0.78
N GLU A 141 11.57 -10.60 1.77
CA GLU A 141 11.50 -12.06 1.80
C GLU A 141 10.03 -12.51 1.88
N CYS A 142 9.76 -13.81 1.78
CA CYS A 142 8.36 -14.28 1.72
C CYS A 142 7.58 -13.95 3.00
N VAL A 143 8.23 -13.99 4.17
CA VAL A 143 7.59 -13.75 5.46
C VAL A 143 7.39 -12.27 5.80
N ASP A 144 8.00 -11.36 5.05
CA ASP A 144 7.78 -9.91 5.23
C ASP A 144 6.37 -9.47 4.82
N CYS A 145 5.80 -10.20 3.85
CA CYS A 145 4.49 -9.96 3.26
C CYS A 145 3.46 -11.06 3.55
N HIS A 146 3.87 -12.21 4.10
CA HIS A 146 2.96 -13.32 4.44
C HIS A 146 3.34 -13.99 5.76
N GLU A 147 2.44 -13.96 6.75
CA GLU A 147 2.62 -14.76 7.96
C GLU A 147 2.21 -16.22 7.68
N SER A 148 3.20 -17.05 7.36
CA SER A 148 3.00 -18.44 6.95
C SER A 148 2.19 -19.30 7.93
N HIS A 149 2.12 -18.94 9.23
CA HIS A 149 1.35 -19.69 10.20
C HIS A 149 -0.14 -19.31 10.26
N GLU A 150 -0.51 -18.12 9.82
CA GLU A 150 -1.84 -17.56 10.01
C GLU A 150 -2.55 -17.20 8.71
N VAL A 151 -1.80 -16.99 7.62
CA VAL A 151 -2.34 -16.61 6.32
C VAL A 151 -3.40 -17.60 5.82
N GLU A 152 -4.48 -17.07 5.26
CA GLU A 152 -5.59 -17.85 4.73
C GLU A 152 -6.11 -17.29 3.41
N LYS A 153 -6.79 -18.15 2.63
CA LYS A 153 -7.44 -17.73 1.39
C LYS A 153 -8.41 -16.57 1.67
N GLY A 154 -8.21 -15.44 0.98
CA GLY A 154 -9.02 -14.23 1.15
C GLY A 154 -8.57 -13.28 2.25
N LYS A 155 -7.59 -13.66 3.11
CA LYS A 155 -6.96 -12.76 4.09
C LYS A 155 -5.43 -12.86 4.01
N PRO A 156 -4.82 -12.32 2.93
CA PRO A 156 -3.40 -12.52 2.63
C PRO A 156 -2.44 -11.92 3.67
N PHE A 157 -2.90 -10.96 4.47
CA PHE A 157 -2.07 -10.22 5.44
C PHE A 157 -2.29 -10.67 6.89
N ARG A 158 -3.18 -11.65 7.12
CA ARG A 158 -3.51 -12.14 8.46
C ARG A 158 -2.25 -12.61 9.19
N GLY A 159 -2.05 -12.12 10.41
CA GLY A 159 -0.91 -12.46 11.29
C GLY A 159 0.31 -11.55 11.13
N LEU A 160 0.33 -10.67 10.12
CA LEU A 160 1.42 -9.71 9.97
C LEU A 160 1.26 -8.54 10.93
N LYS A 161 2.40 -8.03 11.38
CA LYS A 161 2.48 -6.76 12.10
C LYS A 161 2.65 -5.63 11.10
N GLY A 162 1.87 -4.57 11.28
CA GLY A 162 1.98 -3.34 10.51
C GLY A 162 3.15 -2.48 10.91
N ARG A 163 3.19 -1.28 10.33
CA ARG A 163 4.23 -0.29 10.60
C ARG A 163 4.17 0.19 12.05
N ARG A 164 5.34 0.58 12.59
CA ARG A 164 5.42 1.27 13.87
C ARG A 164 5.03 2.75 13.73
N ILE A 165 4.14 3.22 14.61
CA ILE A 165 3.74 4.62 14.75
C ILE A 165 3.98 5.02 16.21
N GLY A 166 5.14 5.64 16.49
CA GLY A 166 5.57 5.93 17.86
C GLY A 166 5.76 4.64 18.67
N ASN A 167 4.97 4.46 19.73
CA ASN A 167 5.01 3.24 20.57
C ASN A 167 3.97 2.19 20.17
N PHE A 168 3.19 2.43 19.12
CA PHE A 168 2.15 1.52 18.65
C PHE A 168 2.62 0.80 17.38
N VAL A 169 2.16 -0.44 17.22
CA VAL A 169 2.29 -1.21 15.98
C VAL A 169 0.89 -1.33 15.41
N ALA A 170 0.69 -0.82 14.20
CA ALA A 170 -0.60 -0.91 13.53
C ALA A 170 -0.91 -2.36 13.13
N GLU A 171 -2.20 -2.70 13.04
CA GLU A 171 -2.62 -3.90 12.32
C GLU A 171 -2.57 -3.64 10.80
N ILE A 172 -2.60 -4.71 10.01
CA ILE A 172 -2.72 -4.63 8.55
C ILE A 172 -4.08 -5.18 8.16
N GLU A 173 -4.97 -4.28 7.77
CA GLU A 173 -6.29 -4.60 7.20
C GLU A 173 -6.34 -4.28 5.70
N LYS A 174 -5.59 -3.27 5.27
CA LYS A 174 -5.51 -2.79 3.89
C LYS A 174 -4.12 -3.03 3.31
N GLU A 175 -4.05 -3.26 2.00
CA GLU A 175 -2.79 -3.56 1.33
C GLU A 175 -1.74 -2.45 1.49
N TYR A 176 -2.13 -1.18 1.40
CA TYR A 176 -1.19 -0.08 1.52
C TYR A 176 -0.47 -0.06 2.88
N GLU A 177 -1.11 -0.55 3.95
CA GLU A 177 -0.52 -0.59 5.30
C GLU A 177 0.66 -1.57 5.34
N LEU A 178 0.57 -2.67 4.58
CA LEU A 178 1.68 -3.60 4.37
C LEU A 178 2.80 -2.91 3.57
N CYS A 179 2.47 -2.31 2.42
CA CYS A 179 3.46 -1.68 1.55
C CYS A 179 4.22 -0.55 2.27
N TYR A 180 3.54 0.17 3.14
CA TYR A 180 4.13 1.25 3.95
C TYR A 180 5.15 0.79 4.99
N LYS A 181 5.27 -0.51 5.27
CA LYS A 181 6.41 -1.01 6.05
C LYS A 181 7.74 -0.65 5.40
N CYS A 182 7.83 -0.60 4.06
CA CYS A 182 9.09 -0.38 3.36
C CYS A 182 9.06 0.82 2.40
N HIS A 183 7.89 1.17 1.85
CA HIS A 183 7.73 2.22 0.83
C HIS A 183 7.25 3.58 1.39
N SER A 184 7.17 3.73 2.71
CA SER A 184 6.74 4.99 3.35
C SER A 184 7.90 5.75 3.98
N SER A 185 7.93 5.93 5.29
CA SER A 185 8.90 6.75 6.02
C SER A 185 10.16 5.99 6.41
N SER A 186 10.59 4.99 5.61
CA SER A 186 11.84 4.28 5.88
C SER A 186 13.03 5.24 5.76
N ALA A 187 13.94 5.19 6.74
CA ALA A 187 15.21 5.94 6.70
C ALA A 187 16.16 5.41 5.61
N ASN A 188 15.87 4.23 5.06
CA ASN A 188 16.64 3.55 4.02
C ASN A 188 15.88 3.50 2.68
N LEU A 189 15.07 4.52 2.40
CA LEU A 189 14.50 4.71 1.07
C LEU A 189 15.62 4.95 0.03
N PRO A 190 15.51 4.39 -1.19
CA PRO A 190 16.36 4.78 -2.31
C PRO A 190 16.33 6.30 -2.54
N THR A 191 17.42 6.88 -3.07
CA THR A 191 17.59 8.33 -3.22
C THR A 191 16.57 8.98 -4.16
N ASP A 192 16.10 8.23 -5.14
CA ASP A 192 15.08 8.57 -6.13
C ASP A 192 13.65 8.20 -5.68
N ALA A 193 13.52 7.54 -4.53
CA ALA A 193 12.23 7.19 -3.97
C ALA A 193 11.72 8.24 -2.99
N THR A 194 10.41 8.42 -2.98
CA THR A 194 9.69 9.31 -2.07
C THR A 194 8.83 8.51 -1.10
N ASN A 195 8.45 9.14 0.01
CA ASN A 195 7.56 8.54 1.00
C ASN A 195 6.14 8.41 0.44
N LYS A 196 5.72 7.20 0.06
CA LYS A 196 4.41 6.97 -0.58
C LYS A 196 3.23 7.29 0.34
N HIS A 197 3.38 7.07 1.65
CA HIS A 197 2.36 7.53 2.60
C HIS A 197 2.20 9.04 2.59
N ALA A 198 3.25 9.81 2.33
CA ALA A 198 3.13 11.26 2.23
C ALA A 198 2.40 11.72 0.96
N GLU A 199 2.50 10.97 -0.13
CA GLU A 199 1.87 11.28 -1.42
C GLU A 199 0.38 10.93 -1.45
N PHE A 200 -0.01 9.83 -0.80
CA PHE A 200 -1.39 9.32 -0.77
C PHE A 200 -2.28 9.87 0.35
N LYS A 201 -1.78 10.78 1.20
CA LYS A 201 -2.59 11.29 2.32
C LYS A 201 -3.88 11.92 1.81
N ILE A 202 -5.00 11.52 2.41
CA ILE A 202 -6.33 12.07 2.07
C ILE A 202 -6.47 13.58 2.32
N THR A 203 -5.53 14.15 3.08
CA THR A 203 -5.42 15.58 3.34
C THR A 203 -4.73 16.37 2.24
N ASN A 204 -4.05 15.69 1.30
CA ASN A 204 -3.35 16.34 0.19
C ASN A 204 -4.34 16.97 -0.78
N PRO A 205 -3.97 18.07 -1.47
CA PRO A 205 -4.82 18.68 -2.50
C PRO A 205 -5.29 17.72 -3.59
N SER A 206 -4.48 16.72 -3.95
CA SER A 206 -4.88 15.63 -4.83
C SER A 206 -4.08 14.35 -4.60
N PHE A 207 -4.70 13.20 -4.86
CA PHE A 207 -4.12 11.86 -4.72
C PHE A 207 -4.98 10.84 -5.48
N HIS A 208 -4.38 9.75 -5.94
CA HIS A 208 -5.15 8.57 -6.32
C HIS A 208 -5.69 7.88 -5.07
N PRO A 209 -6.92 7.33 -5.10
CA PRO A 209 -7.65 6.96 -3.90
C PRO A 209 -7.21 5.61 -3.32
N VAL A 210 -6.03 5.57 -2.67
CA VAL A 210 -5.50 4.34 -2.04
C VAL A 210 -5.83 4.28 -0.55
N GLU A 211 -5.64 5.40 0.17
CA GLU A 211 -5.96 5.48 1.61
C GLU A 211 -7.44 5.80 1.88
N GLY A 212 -8.17 6.25 0.86
CA GLY A 212 -9.58 6.60 0.92
C GLY A 212 -10.05 7.22 -0.39
N GLU A 213 -11.36 7.49 -0.51
CA GLU A 213 -11.97 8.07 -1.70
C GLU A 213 -11.33 9.41 -2.10
N GLY A 214 -11.32 9.70 -3.41
CA GLY A 214 -10.70 10.89 -3.98
C GLY A 214 -11.34 12.19 -3.50
N ARG A 215 -10.64 13.32 -3.68
CA ARG A 215 -11.19 14.66 -3.34
C ARG A 215 -12.07 15.25 -4.42
N ASN A 216 -11.77 14.95 -5.68
CA ASN A 216 -12.49 15.52 -6.81
C ASN A 216 -13.86 14.85 -6.92
N HIS A 217 -14.90 15.65 -7.12
CA HIS A 217 -16.26 15.15 -7.32
C HIS A 217 -16.53 14.74 -8.78
N TYR A 218 -15.65 15.14 -9.70
CA TYR A 218 -15.77 14.85 -11.13
C TYR A 218 -14.38 14.62 -11.72
N VAL A 219 -14.18 13.45 -12.31
CA VAL A 219 -13.00 12.99 -13.04
C VAL A 219 -13.51 12.43 -14.36
N ILE A 220 -13.66 13.33 -15.34
CA ILE A 220 -14.40 13.11 -16.59
C ILE A 220 -13.94 11.87 -17.36
N SER A 221 -12.66 11.54 -17.29
CA SER A 221 -12.11 10.41 -18.01
C SER A 221 -12.30 9.07 -17.30
N LEU A 222 -12.86 8.97 -16.09
CA LEU A 222 -13.02 7.65 -15.46
C LEU A 222 -13.94 6.74 -16.27
N MET A 223 -13.49 5.51 -16.47
CA MET A 223 -14.26 4.45 -17.13
C MET A 223 -15.00 3.62 -16.08
N GLU A 224 -16.19 3.13 -16.40
CA GLU A 224 -16.85 2.13 -15.56
C GLU A 224 -15.93 0.89 -15.34
N PRO A 225 -15.90 0.31 -14.14
CA PRO A 225 -16.70 0.66 -12.95
C PRO A 225 -16.03 1.67 -12.00
N TYR A 226 -14.97 2.36 -12.43
CA TYR A 226 -14.28 3.33 -11.57
C TYR A 226 -15.09 4.61 -11.46
N ASN A 227 -15.28 5.10 -10.23
CA ASN A 227 -16.04 6.31 -9.91
C ASN A 227 -15.36 7.07 -8.78
N GLU A 228 -15.68 8.35 -8.60
CA GLU A 228 -15.06 9.19 -7.56
C GLU A 228 -15.51 8.83 -6.14
N ARG A 229 -16.69 8.21 -6.04
CA ARG A 229 -17.39 7.79 -4.82
C ARG A 229 -18.07 6.46 -5.05
N GLU A 230 -18.20 5.66 -4.00
CA GLU A 230 -18.97 4.41 -4.05
C GLU A 230 -20.47 4.72 -3.86
N GLU A 231 -21.13 5.24 -4.90
CA GLU A 231 -22.56 5.59 -4.83
C GLU A 231 -23.47 4.41 -5.20
N GLN A 232 -23.02 3.53 -6.09
CA GLN A 232 -23.73 2.35 -6.54
C GLN A 232 -22.97 1.05 -6.22
N PRO A 233 -23.69 -0.07 -5.97
CA PRO A 233 -23.04 -1.37 -5.80
C PRO A 233 -22.19 -1.75 -7.01
N GLY A 234 -20.90 -1.94 -6.80
CA GLY A 234 -19.94 -2.30 -7.86
C GLY A 234 -19.04 -1.15 -8.30
N ASP A 235 -19.31 0.09 -7.87
CA ASP A 235 -18.41 1.22 -8.07
C ASP A 235 -17.06 0.97 -7.39
N ILE A 236 -15.98 1.33 -8.09
CA ILE A 236 -14.62 1.28 -7.56
C ILE A 236 -14.13 2.70 -7.31
N ALA A 237 -14.26 3.15 -6.06
CA ALA A 237 -13.80 4.47 -5.62
C ALA A 237 -12.51 4.46 -4.80
N ILE A 238 -12.02 3.26 -4.45
CA ILE A 238 -10.75 3.04 -3.75
C ILE A 238 -9.95 1.99 -4.51
N LEU A 239 -8.69 2.32 -4.79
CA LEU A 239 -7.70 1.46 -5.43
C LEU A 239 -6.81 0.78 -4.39
N THR A 240 -6.18 -0.30 -4.81
CA THR A 240 -5.13 -0.99 -4.05
C THR A 240 -3.77 -0.75 -4.70
N CYS A 241 -2.67 -0.99 -3.98
CA CYS A 241 -1.34 -0.88 -4.57
C CYS A 241 -1.18 -1.87 -5.74
N SER A 242 -1.78 -3.06 -5.62
CA SER A 242 -1.80 -4.11 -6.63
C SER A 242 -2.61 -3.78 -7.89
N ASP A 243 -3.42 -2.73 -7.88
CA ASP A 243 -4.07 -2.24 -9.09
C ASP A 243 -3.09 -1.60 -10.08
N CYS A 244 -1.94 -1.14 -9.57
CA CYS A 244 -0.87 -0.53 -10.37
C CYS A 244 0.41 -1.36 -10.35
N HIS A 245 0.75 -1.97 -9.21
CA HIS A 245 2.01 -2.69 -8.98
C HIS A 245 1.78 -4.19 -8.81
N GLY A 246 2.21 -5.01 -9.76
CA GLY A 246 1.91 -6.43 -9.74
C GLY A 246 2.51 -7.18 -10.93
N ASN A 247 1.87 -8.28 -11.26
CA ASN A 247 2.24 -9.08 -12.42
C ASN A 247 1.66 -8.47 -13.70
N ASP A 248 2.50 -8.27 -14.71
CA ASP A 248 2.05 -7.83 -16.04
C ASP A 248 1.19 -8.88 -16.76
N ASP A 249 1.36 -10.17 -16.46
CA ASP A 249 0.52 -11.23 -16.99
C ASP A 249 -0.78 -11.32 -16.15
N PRO A 250 -1.96 -10.97 -16.72
CA PRO A 250 -3.22 -11.04 -16.00
C PRO A 250 -3.63 -12.47 -15.60
N ASN A 251 -3.06 -13.49 -16.24
CA ASN A 251 -3.28 -14.90 -15.90
C ASN A 251 -2.22 -15.45 -14.95
N GLY A 252 -1.16 -14.68 -14.71
CA GLY A 252 -0.04 -15.03 -13.84
C GLY A 252 -0.34 -14.81 -12.35
N PRO A 253 0.61 -15.18 -11.48
CA PRO A 253 0.41 -15.16 -10.04
C PRO A 253 0.14 -13.72 -9.59
N LYS A 254 -0.91 -13.55 -8.79
CA LYS A 254 -1.34 -12.25 -8.25
C LYS A 254 -0.36 -11.75 -7.18
N GLY A 255 -0.38 -10.44 -6.95
CA GLY A 255 0.44 -9.74 -5.97
C GLY A 255 1.77 -9.22 -6.53
N PRO A 256 2.50 -8.40 -5.76
CA PRO A 256 3.65 -7.63 -6.23
C PRO A 256 4.93 -8.47 -6.29
N HIS A 257 4.92 -9.60 -7.00
CA HIS A 257 6.10 -10.47 -7.12
C HIS A 257 7.10 -9.95 -8.16
N GLY A 258 6.61 -9.64 -9.36
CA GLY A 258 7.42 -9.05 -10.41
C GLY A 258 6.67 -8.79 -11.71
N SER A 259 7.24 -7.88 -12.51
CA SER A 259 6.75 -7.40 -13.78
C SER A 259 7.88 -7.26 -14.82
N ILE A 260 7.52 -7.31 -16.11
CA ILE A 260 8.41 -6.88 -17.20
C ILE A 260 8.50 -5.35 -17.31
N TYR A 261 7.54 -4.60 -16.74
CA TYR A 261 7.52 -3.14 -16.77
C TYR A 261 8.20 -2.56 -15.53
N GLU A 262 8.94 -1.46 -15.72
CA GLU A 262 9.67 -0.77 -14.66
C GLU A 262 8.74 -0.34 -13.53
N GLY A 263 9.26 -0.27 -12.30
CA GLY A 263 8.44 0.05 -11.12
C GLY A 263 7.46 -1.05 -10.71
N LEU A 264 7.66 -2.28 -11.23
CA LEU A 264 6.80 -3.42 -10.94
C LEU A 264 5.36 -3.24 -11.47
N LEU A 265 5.18 -2.48 -12.55
CA LEU A 265 3.86 -2.05 -13.01
C LEU A 265 3.09 -3.17 -13.71
N VAL A 266 1.77 -3.25 -13.51
CA VAL A 266 0.91 -4.25 -14.17
C VAL A 266 0.76 -3.99 -15.67
N ARG A 267 1.04 -2.79 -16.14
CA ARG A 267 0.96 -2.36 -17.55
C ARG A 267 2.06 -1.34 -17.83
N ASN A 268 2.36 -1.13 -19.11
CA ASN A 268 3.36 -0.17 -19.53
C ASN A 268 2.97 1.26 -19.15
N TYR A 269 3.97 2.04 -18.74
CA TYR A 269 3.88 3.47 -18.48
C TYR A 269 5.19 4.14 -18.88
N GLU A 270 5.21 4.82 -20.00
CA GLU A 270 6.38 5.57 -20.48
C GLU A 270 6.47 6.91 -19.76
N MET A 271 7.54 7.11 -18.99
CA MET A 271 7.75 8.31 -18.18
C MET A 271 8.71 9.31 -18.85
N GLU A 272 9.36 8.91 -19.94
CA GLU A 272 10.24 9.79 -20.70
C GLU A 272 9.48 10.73 -21.64
N ASP A 273 9.93 11.99 -21.70
CA ASP A 273 9.43 12.98 -22.64
C ASP A 273 9.83 12.69 -24.09
N GLN A 274 9.14 13.36 -25.03
CA GLN A 274 9.38 13.26 -26.47
C GLN A 274 9.21 11.81 -26.98
N ARG A 275 8.23 11.10 -26.44
CA ARG A 275 7.77 9.79 -26.91
C ARG A 275 6.40 9.94 -27.57
N PRO A 276 6.14 9.22 -28.68
CA PRO A 276 4.80 9.21 -29.26
C PRO A 276 3.77 8.63 -28.29
N GLU A 277 2.68 9.36 -28.07
CA GLU A 277 1.52 8.83 -27.36
C GLU A 277 0.95 7.61 -28.10
N SER A 278 0.59 6.57 -27.35
CA SER A 278 -0.16 5.43 -27.86
C SER A 278 -0.94 4.73 -26.75
N PRO A 279 -1.96 3.91 -27.08
CA PRO A 279 -2.63 3.07 -26.10
C PRO A 279 -1.68 2.17 -25.29
N GLN A 280 -0.56 1.77 -25.87
CA GLN A 280 0.45 0.96 -25.18
C GLN A 280 1.38 1.81 -24.31
N ALA A 281 1.76 3.02 -24.73
CA ALA A 281 2.69 3.87 -23.97
C ALA A 281 2.13 4.24 -22.58
N TYR A 282 0.82 4.50 -22.50
CA TYR A 282 0.13 4.84 -21.24
C TYR A 282 -0.93 3.80 -20.83
N ALA A 283 -0.69 2.53 -21.18
CA ALA A 283 -1.61 1.43 -20.92
C ALA A 283 -2.02 1.30 -19.45
N LEU A 284 -1.13 1.68 -18.52
CA LEU A 284 -1.45 1.73 -17.09
C LEU A 284 -2.54 2.76 -16.78
N CYS A 285 -2.40 3.99 -17.27
CA CYS A 285 -3.37 5.07 -17.06
C CYS A 285 -4.71 4.72 -17.73
N TYR A 286 -4.65 4.18 -18.96
CA TYR A 286 -5.83 3.82 -19.74
C TYR A 286 -6.60 2.60 -19.21
N ARG A 287 -6.13 1.97 -18.13
CA ARG A 287 -6.89 0.95 -17.41
C ARG A 287 -8.12 1.54 -16.69
N CYS A 288 -8.01 2.79 -16.25
CA CYS A 288 -9.05 3.47 -15.48
C CYS A 288 -9.56 4.73 -16.18
N HIS A 289 -8.72 5.34 -17.03
CA HIS A 289 -9.05 6.57 -17.73
C HIS A 289 -9.30 6.34 -19.23
N ASP A 290 -10.40 6.85 -19.76
CA ASP A 290 -10.72 6.83 -21.17
C ASP A 290 -9.76 7.74 -21.95
N ARG A 291 -8.97 7.09 -22.79
CA ARG A 291 -8.06 7.74 -23.74
C ARG A 291 -8.80 8.72 -24.65
N SER A 292 -10.02 8.41 -25.05
CA SER A 292 -10.80 9.27 -25.96
C SER A 292 -11.19 10.57 -25.28
N SER A 293 -11.67 10.51 -24.04
CA SER A 293 -11.92 11.69 -23.22
C SER A 293 -10.67 12.56 -23.00
N ILE A 294 -9.54 11.91 -22.68
CA ILE A 294 -8.24 12.59 -22.48
C ILE A 294 -7.79 13.34 -23.74
N LEU A 295 -7.74 12.66 -24.89
CA LEU A 295 -7.30 13.24 -26.15
C LEU A 295 -8.37 14.12 -26.82
N GLY A 296 -9.62 14.02 -26.37
CA GLY A 296 -10.72 14.91 -26.72
C GLY A 296 -10.65 16.28 -26.06
N ASN A 297 -9.68 16.51 -25.16
CA ASN A 297 -9.55 17.74 -24.36
C ASN A 297 -10.77 18.02 -23.46
N GLU A 298 -11.48 16.98 -23.03
CA GLU A 298 -12.77 17.16 -22.32
C GLU A 298 -12.59 17.74 -20.91
N SER A 299 -11.49 17.43 -20.24
CA SER A 299 -11.16 17.91 -18.89
C SER A 299 -10.15 19.07 -18.87
N PHE A 300 -9.36 19.22 -19.94
CA PHE A 300 -8.28 20.20 -20.04
C PHE A 300 -8.09 20.61 -21.50
N PRO A 301 -8.26 21.89 -21.87
CA PRO A 301 -7.98 22.37 -23.21
C PRO A 301 -6.52 22.13 -23.62
N TYR A 302 -6.33 21.72 -24.87
CA TYR A 302 -5.01 21.40 -25.44
C TYR A 302 -4.28 20.23 -24.75
N HIS A 303 -4.97 19.37 -24.01
CA HIS A 303 -4.39 18.15 -23.43
C HIS A 303 -3.73 17.27 -24.49
N ALA A 304 -4.42 17.06 -25.62
CA ALA A 304 -3.88 16.31 -26.75
C ALA A 304 -2.64 16.97 -27.35
N LEU A 305 -2.61 18.31 -27.42
CA LEU A 305 -1.42 19.02 -27.91
C LEU A 305 -0.22 18.76 -27.00
N HIS A 306 -0.41 18.79 -25.67
CA HIS A 306 0.68 18.50 -24.75
C HIS A 306 1.13 17.04 -24.83
N ILE A 307 0.22 16.05 -24.85
CA ILE A 307 0.62 14.63 -24.79
C ILE A 307 1.05 14.07 -26.15
N VAL A 308 0.32 14.40 -27.22
CA VAL A 308 0.60 13.90 -28.57
C VAL A 308 1.66 14.76 -29.27
N GLY A 309 1.75 16.04 -28.90
CA GLY A 309 2.54 17.02 -29.60
C GLY A 309 1.82 17.59 -30.81
N ASN A 310 2.58 18.14 -31.75
CA ASN A 310 2.07 18.70 -33.00
C ASN A 310 2.61 17.88 -34.18
N PRO A 311 1.79 16.99 -34.77
CA PRO A 311 2.21 16.21 -35.94
C PRO A 311 2.53 17.08 -37.16
N GLY A 312 1.97 18.29 -37.24
CA GLY A 312 2.17 19.20 -38.38
C GLY A 312 3.58 19.77 -38.50
N ASN A 313 4.33 19.81 -37.40
CA ASN A 313 5.73 20.26 -37.36
C ASN A 313 6.68 19.18 -36.78
N ASN A 314 6.20 17.94 -36.64
CA ASN A 314 6.96 16.81 -36.11
C ASN A 314 7.49 17.05 -34.67
N GLU A 315 6.73 17.82 -33.88
CA GLU A 315 6.97 17.98 -32.44
C GLU A 315 6.24 16.87 -31.69
N LEU A 316 6.98 16.13 -30.88
CA LEU A 316 6.42 15.13 -29.99
C LEU A 316 5.94 15.79 -28.70
N GLY A 317 4.93 15.19 -28.08
CA GLY A 317 4.40 15.66 -26.81
C GLY A 317 5.25 15.26 -25.61
N THR A 318 4.72 15.61 -24.45
CA THR A 318 5.26 15.34 -23.12
C THR A 318 4.58 14.13 -22.48
N SER A 319 5.31 13.43 -21.61
CA SER A 319 4.77 12.34 -20.80
C SER A 319 3.75 12.85 -19.79
N CYS A 320 2.76 12.01 -19.47
CA CYS A 320 1.88 12.24 -18.32
C CYS A 320 2.68 12.53 -17.05
N PHE A 321 3.85 11.88 -16.88
CA PHE A 321 4.73 12.02 -15.72
C PHE A 321 5.33 13.42 -15.57
N THR A 322 5.46 14.17 -16.67
CA THR A 322 6.04 15.52 -16.65
C THR A 322 5.14 16.52 -15.93
N CYS A 323 3.83 16.29 -15.93
CA CYS A 323 2.85 17.14 -15.27
C CYS A 323 2.19 16.48 -14.06
N HIS A 324 1.99 15.17 -14.08
CA HIS A 324 1.22 14.43 -13.08
C HIS A 324 2.05 13.42 -12.28
N ASP A 325 1.83 13.40 -10.96
CA ASP A 325 2.28 12.33 -10.08
C ASP A 325 1.20 11.24 -10.00
N ALA A 326 1.55 10.01 -10.35
CA ALA A 326 0.63 8.87 -10.31
C ALA A 326 0.21 8.44 -8.90
N HIS A 327 0.76 9.02 -7.83
CA HIS A 327 0.33 8.77 -6.45
C HIS A 327 -0.43 9.97 -5.89
N GLY A 328 0.16 11.16 -5.94
CA GLY A 328 -0.49 12.36 -5.43
C GLY A 328 0.41 13.59 -5.36
N SER A 329 -0.23 14.74 -5.11
CA SER A 329 0.44 16.03 -4.98
C SER A 329 0.10 16.68 -3.66
N THR A 330 1.13 17.03 -2.90
CA THR A 330 1.01 17.77 -1.64
C THR A 330 0.73 19.26 -1.84
N LYS A 331 0.85 19.76 -3.08
CA LYS A 331 0.80 21.20 -3.39
C LYS A 331 -0.37 21.59 -4.29
N TYR A 332 -0.67 20.80 -5.32
CA TYR A 332 -1.62 21.19 -6.36
C TYR A 332 -2.77 20.18 -6.51
N GLN A 333 -3.90 20.67 -7.01
CA GLN A 333 -5.01 19.82 -7.41
C GLN A 333 -4.66 19.02 -8.68
N TYR A 334 -5.52 18.06 -9.02
CA TYR A 334 -5.45 17.29 -10.28
C TYR A 334 -4.14 16.50 -10.49
N LEU A 335 -3.53 16.03 -9.40
CA LEU A 335 -2.27 15.27 -9.38
C LEU A 335 -1.08 16.05 -9.93
N ILE A 336 -1.19 17.38 -10.06
CA ILE A 336 -0.13 18.17 -10.68
C ILE A 336 1.12 18.20 -9.79
N ARG A 337 2.24 17.75 -10.36
CA ARG A 337 3.57 17.82 -9.79
C ARG A 337 4.56 17.84 -10.96
N PHE A 338 5.09 19.03 -11.24
CA PHE A 338 5.96 19.23 -12.39
C PHE A 338 7.28 18.48 -12.24
N ASN A 339 7.69 17.77 -13.29
CA ASN A 339 9.03 17.23 -13.42
C ASN A 339 10.00 18.36 -13.77
N GLU A 340 10.83 18.75 -12.81
CA GLU A 340 11.77 19.87 -12.94
C GLU A 340 12.94 19.61 -13.91
N GLU A 341 13.06 18.38 -14.44
CA GLU A 341 13.96 18.11 -15.57
C GLU A 341 13.51 18.79 -16.87
N PHE A 342 12.20 18.97 -17.04
CA PHE A 342 11.60 19.48 -18.29
C PHE A 342 10.78 20.76 -18.09
N VAL A 343 10.33 21.02 -16.87
CA VAL A 343 9.56 22.19 -16.49
C VAL A 343 10.41 23.09 -15.60
N SER A 344 10.51 24.37 -15.95
CA SER A 344 11.33 25.34 -15.23
C SER A 344 10.53 26.59 -14.85
N PRO A 345 11.05 27.44 -13.95
CA PRO A 345 10.44 28.74 -13.70
C PRO A 345 10.33 29.57 -14.98
N ASN A 346 9.24 30.32 -15.05
CA ASN A 346 8.95 31.27 -16.12
C ASN A 346 9.82 32.55 -16.00
N GLU A 347 9.67 33.51 -16.92
CA GLU A 347 10.49 34.75 -16.92
C GLU A 347 10.32 35.60 -15.64
N ASP A 348 9.18 35.47 -14.96
CA ASP A 348 8.86 36.12 -13.67
C ASP A 348 9.25 35.27 -12.45
N ASP A 349 10.08 34.24 -12.65
CA ASP A 349 10.56 33.30 -11.63
C ASP A 349 9.40 32.55 -10.92
N LYS A 350 8.39 32.16 -11.69
CA LYS A 350 7.24 31.36 -11.21
C LYS A 350 7.27 29.96 -11.78
N LEU A 351 7.07 28.98 -10.89
CA LEU A 351 6.77 27.58 -11.22
C LEU A 351 5.52 27.18 -10.40
N GLU A 352 4.35 27.43 -10.99
CA GLU A 352 3.07 27.33 -10.28
C GLU A 352 1.91 26.90 -11.18
N PHE A 353 1.03 26.05 -10.63
CA PHE A 353 -0.32 25.86 -11.12
C PHE A 353 -1.33 26.54 -10.19
N ARG A 354 -2.25 27.33 -10.76
CA ARG A 354 -3.35 27.97 -10.03
C ARG A 354 -4.67 27.40 -10.50
N ALA A 355 -5.36 26.69 -9.62
CA ALA A 355 -6.74 26.28 -9.91
C ALA A 355 -7.67 27.50 -9.82
N THR A 356 -8.33 27.85 -10.92
CA THR A 356 -9.35 28.90 -10.93
C THR A 356 -10.71 28.27 -10.70
N GLY A 357 -11.09 28.16 -9.42
CA GLY A 357 -12.36 27.62 -8.93
C GLY A 357 -12.41 26.08 -8.85
N VAL A 358 -12.92 25.56 -7.74
CA VAL A 358 -12.91 24.11 -7.43
C VAL A 358 -13.85 23.31 -8.35
N ALA A 359 -14.91 23.93 -8.85
CA ALA A 359 -15.94 23.31 -9.69
C ALA A 359 -15.84 23.68 -11.18
N THR A 360 -14.99 24.64 -11.53
CA THR A 360 -14.97 25.25 -12.86
C THR A 360 -14.12 24.46 -13.84
N ARG A 361 -13.21 23.58 -13.40
CA ARG A 361 -12.32 22.78 -14.28
C ARG A 361 -11.40 23.66 -15.12
N HIS A 362 -10.97 24.78 -14.55
CA HIS A 362 -10.07 25.73 -15.19
C HIS A 362 -8.86 25.95 -14.30
N GLY A 363 -7.71 26.15 -14.90
CA GLY A 363 -6.49 26.46 -14.18
C GLY A 363 -5.50 27.24 -15.03
N GLU A 364 -4.52 27.82 -14.37
CA GLU A 364 -3.50 28.63 -14.99
C GLU A 364 -2.12 28.08 -14.66
N CYS A 365 -1.28 27.94 -15.68
CA CYS A 365 0.12 27.59 -15.50
C CYS A 365 0.98 28.86 -15.58
N LEU A 366 1.88 28.99 -14.62
CA LEU A 366 2.95 29.98 -14.57
C LEU A 366 4.27 29.21 -14.51
N LEU A 367 4.84 28.91 -15.67
CA LEU A 367 6.02 28.06 -15.85
C LEU A 367 6.60 28.21 -17.27
N ASN A 368 7.79 27.70 -17.48
CA ASN A 368 8.33 27.44 -18.81
C ASN A 368 8.40 25.92 -19.03
N CYS A 369 7.81 25.43 -20.13
CA CYS A 369 7.83 24.01 -20.49
C CYS A 369 8.25 23.86 -21.95
N HIS A 370 9.33 23.11 -22.20
CA HIS A 370 9.90 22.93 -23.54
C HIS A 370 10.14 24.25 -24.31
N GLY A 371 10.56 25.31 -23.61
CA GLY A 371 10.80 26.63 -24.21
C GLY A 371 9.53 27.43 -24.52
N ILE A 372 8.36 26.89 -24.20
CA ILE A 372 7.08 27.60 -24.27
C ILE A 372 6.83 28.29 -22.94
N GLU A 373 6.61 29.60 -23.00
CA GLU A 373 6.35 30.44 -21.83
C GLU A 373 4.86 30.46 -21.47
N HIS A 374 4.55 30.13 -20.21
CA HIS A 374 3.23 30.23 -19.61
C HIS A 374 3.26 31.30 -18.52
N ASN A 375 2.62 32.46 -18.74
CA ASN A 375 2.67 33.56 -17.77
C ASN A 375 1.47 34.55 -17.79
N PRO A 376 0.38 34.25 -17.08
CA PRO A 376 -0.20 32.92 -16.97
C PRO A 376 -0.80 32.50 -18.33
N ARG A 377 -0.80 31.20 -18.63
CA ARG A 377 -1.71 30.64 -19.66
C ARG A 377 -2.85 29.93 -18.97
N SER A 378 -4.08 30.27 -19.36
CA SER A 378 -5.30 29.66 -18.83
C SER A 378 -5.72 28.46 -19.67
N TYR A 379 -6.23 27.44 -18.98
CA TYR A 379 -6.73 26.18 -19.50
C TYR A 379 -8.08 25.89 -18.86
#